data_AF-A0A4R1QK85-F1
#
_entry.id   AF-A0A4R1QK85-F1
#
_cell.length_a   1.000
_cell.length_b   1.000
_cell.length_c   1.000
_cell.angle_alpha   90.00
_cell.angle_beta   90.00
_cell.angle_gamma   90.00
#
_symmetry.space_group_name_H-M   'P 1'
#
loop_
_entity.id
_entity.type
_entity.pdbx_description
1 polymer ?
#
loop_
_entity_poly.entity_id
_entity_poly.type
_entity_poly.pdbx_seq_one_letter_code
_entity_poly.pdbx_strand_id
1 'polypeptide(L)'
;MMDAYVSAFFVGGALCLIGQLLLDLVKWSFVRVMSSFVVLGVIIETFGWYDDVQTWAGAGVRTTLVHLGHACAEGVRNEHFAAAVFFFSFPVFVAFLTALMFKPRGQK
;
A
#
# COMPACT_ATOMS: atom_id res chain seq x y z
N MET A 1 24.08 -8.24 7.32
CA MET A 1 22.75 -8.78 7.71
C MET A 1 21.97 -7.73 8.51
N MET A 2 22.57 -7.08 9.51
CA MET A 2 21.96 -5.96 10.24
C MET A 2 21.63 -4.75 9.35
N ASP A 3 22.48 -4.45 8.36
CA ASP A 3 22.35 -3.23 7.53
C ASP A 3 21.04 -3.19 6.72
N ALA A 4 20.59 -4.35 6.23
CA ALA A 4 19.33 -4.48 5.50
C ALA A 4 18.11 -4.33 6.41
N TYR A 5 18.20 -4.69 7.69
CA TYR A 5 17.13 -4.45 8.66
C TYR A 5 17.03 -2.97 9.03
N VAL A 6 18.18 -2.31 9.18
CA VAL A 6 18.23 -0.87 9.46
C VAL A 6 17.69 -0.09 8.27
N SER A 7 18.10 -0.40 7.03
CA SER A 7 17.56 0.28 5.84
C SER A 7 16.06 0.03 5.67
N ALA A 8 15.58 -1.20 5.89
CA ALA A 8 14.16 -1.51 5.82
C ALA A 8 13.33 -0.76 6.88
N PHE A 9 13.83 -0.65 8.11
CA PHE A 9 13.18 0.11 9.17
C PHE A 9 13.10 1.60 8.83
N PHE A 10 14.19 2.19 8.34
CA PHE A 10 14.21 3.61 7.99
C PHE A 10 13.33 3.93 6.79
N VAL A 11 13.34 3.12 5.74
CA VAL A 11 12.51 3.40 4.55
C VAL A 11 11.02 3.19 4.86
N GLY A 12 10.66 2.10 5.54
CA GLY A 12 9.28 1.88 5.98
C GLY A 12 8.81 2.94 6.97
N GLY A 13 9.66 3.29 7.94
CA GLY A 13 9.40 4.33 8.93
C GLY A 13 9.27 5.73 8.32
N ALA A 14 10.13 6.09 7.36
CA ALA A 14 10.06 7.36 6.66
C ALA A 14 8.79 7.46 5.80
N LEU A 15 8.41 6.40 5.07
CA LEU A 15 7.16 6.38 4.32
C LEU A 15 5.94 6.50 5.24
N CYS A 16 5.96 5.83 6.40
CA CYS A 16 4.92 5.97 7.42
C CYS A 16 4.85 7.41 7.97
N LEU A 17 6.00 8.00 8.30
CA LEU A 17 6.10 9.38 8.77
C LEU A 17 5.54 10.37 7.75
N ILE A 18 5.86 10.20 6.46
CA ILE A 18 5.29 11.02 5.39
C ILE A 18 3.77 10.88 5.37
N GLY A 19 3.24 9.66 5.44
CA GLY A 19 1.81 9.41 5.49
C GLY A 19 1.12 10.07 6.69
N GLN A 20 1.72 9.96 7.87
CA GLN A 20 1.24 10.64 9.09
C GLN A 20 1.28 12.16 8.93
N LEU A 21 2.36 12.71 8.38
CA LEU A 21 2.51 14.15 8.15
C LEU A 21 1.44 14.69 7.19
N LEU A 22 1.10 13.95 6.13
CA LEU A 22 0.04 14.33 5.19
C LEU A 22 -1.35 14.35 5.88
N LEU A 23 -1.59 13.44 6.81
CA LEU A 23 -2.83 13.40 7.59
C LEU A 23 -2.88 14.55 8.60
N ASP A 24 -1.79 14.80 9.31
CA ASP A 24 -1.76 15.75 10.43
C ASP A 24 -1.64 17.21 9.97
N LEU A 25 -0.73 17.50 9.03
CA LEU A 25 -0.48 18.88 8.57
C LEU A 25 -1.43 19.31 7.46
N VAL A 26 -1.61 18.46 6.45
CA VAL A 26 -2.39 18.79 5.25
C VAL A 26 -3.88 18.49 5.47
N LYS A 27 -4.24 17.81 6.58
CA LYS A 27 -5.61 17.39 6.93
C LYS A 27 -6.31 16.68 5.76
N TRP A 28 -5.53 15.94 4.97
CA TRP A 28 -6.10 15.16 3.89
C TRP A 28 -6.93 14.02 4.47
N SER A 29 -8.05 13.74 3.82
CA SER A 29 -8.82 12.54 4.15
C SER A 29 -7.93 11.30 3.96
N PHE A 30 -8.07 10.33 4.86
CA PHE A 30 -7.35 9.05 4.82
C PHE A 30 -7.40 8.41 3.43
N VAL A 31 -8.57 8.47 2.77
CA VAL A 31 -8.78 7.93 1.43
C VAL A 31 -7.87 8.59 0.39
N ARG A 32 -7.65 9.91 0.49
CA ARG A 32 -6.81 10.68 -0.45
C ARG A 32 -5.33 10.37 -0.25
N VAL A 33 -4.89 10.21 0.98
CA VAL A 33 -3.51 9.84 1.29
C VAL A 33 -3.24 8.43 0.75
N MET A 34 -4.09 7.46 1.11
CA MET A 34 -3.96 6.07 0.65
C MET A 34 -3.90 5.98 -0.89
N SER A 35 -4.82 6.65 -1.61
CA SER A 35 -4.83 6.61 -3.07
C SER A 35 -3.59 7.27 -3.69
N SER A 36 -3.09 8.37 -3.12
CA SER A 36 -1.87 9.02 -3.62
C SER A 36 -0.64 8.12 -3.52
N PHE A 37 -0.49 7.34 -2.44
CA PHE A 37 0.63 6.39 -2.30
C PHE A 37 0.54 5.24 -3.31
N VAL A 38 -0.67 4.74 -3.58
CA VAL A 38 -0.87 3.69 -4.61
C VAL A 38 -0.54 4.24 -5.99
N VAL A 39 -1.02 5.44 -6.34
CA VAL A 39 -0.73 6.08 -7.62
C VAL A 39 0.77 6.36 -7.78
N LEU A 40 1.44 6.83 -6.72
CA LEU A 40 2.89 7.00 -6.71
C LEU A 40 3.62 5.68 -6.97
N GLY A 41 3.16 4.57 -6.38
CA GLY A 41 3.70 3.23 -6.65
C GLY A 41 3.57 2.80 -8.10
N VAL A 42 2.40 3.04 -8.72
CA VAL A 42 2.19 2.79 -10.15
C VAL A 42 3.14 3.62 -11.01
N ILE A 43 3.30 4.91 -10.70
CA ILE A 43 4.19 5.81 -11.46
C ILE A 43 5.64 5.31 -11.36
N ILE A 44 6.14 5.02 -10.15
CA ILE A 44 7.50 4.51 -9.93
C ILE A 44 7.72 3.20 -10.71
N GLU A 45 6.71 2.32 -10.73
CA GLU A 45 6.78 1.06 -11.48
C GLU A 45 6.78 1.29 -13.00
N THR A 46 6.00 2.25 -13.52
CA THR A 46 6.03 2.56 -14.96
C THR A 46 7.39 3.06 -15.44
N PHE A 47 8.20 3.66 -14.56
CA PHE A 47 9.58 4.04 -14.85
C PHE A 47 10.59 2.91 -14.62
N GLY A 48 10.18 1.77 -14.05
CA GLY A 48 11.03 0.63 -13.75
C GLY A 48 11.99 0.83 -12.57
N TRP A 49 11.84 1.91 -11.79
CA TRP A 49 12.73 2.22 -10.66
C TRP A 49 12.36 1.49 -9.38
N TYR A 50 11.22 0.79 -9.37
CA TYR A 50 10.73 0.14 -8.18
C TYR A 50 11.66 -0.99 -7.71
N ASP A 51 12.21 -1.79 -8.63
CA ASP A 51 13.07 -2.92 -8.29
C ASP A 51 14.39 -2.49 -7.65
N ASP A 52 14.98 -1.40 -8.14
CA ASP A 52 16.20 -0.80 -7.56
C ASP A 52 15.93 -0.28 -6.15
N VAL A 53 14.81 0.44 -5.98
CA VAL A 53 14.36 0.93 -4.68
C VAL A 53 14.07 -0.23 -3.73
N GLN A 54 13.46 -1.31 -4.22
CA GLN A 54 13.14 -2.49 -3.44
C GLN A 54 14.39 -3.25 -3.00
N THR A 55 15.42 -3.33 -3.85
CA THR A 55 16.67 -4.02 -3.53
C THR A 55 17.44 -3.29 -2.42
N TRP A 56 17.39 -1.96 -2.41
CA TRP A 56 18.02 -1.13 -1.37
C TRP A 56 17.20 -1.07 -0.06
N ALA A 57 15.89 -0.91 -0.17
CA ALA A 57 14.99 -0.76 0.98
C ALA A 57 14.49 -2.09 1.56
N GLY A 58 14.69 -3.20 0.86
CA GLY A 58 14.29 -4.54 1.27
C GLY A 58 12.80 -4.62 1.64
N ALA A 59 12.52 -5.23 2.80
CA ALA A 59 11.16 -5.39 3.31
C ALA A 59 10.44 -4.08 3.64
N GLY A 60 11.17 -2.96 3.77
CA GLY A 60 10.62 -1.66 4.16
C GLY A 60 9.66 -1.06 3.14
N VAL A 61 9.90 -1.28 1.84
CA VAL A 61 9.00 -0.80 0.78
C VAL A 61 7.88 -1.79 0.50
N ARG A 62 8.14 -3.11 0.63
CA ARG A 62 7.16 -4.19 0.37
C ARG A 62 5.95 -4.16 1.29
N THR A 63 6.09 -3.63 2.50
CA THR A 63 5.00 -3.53 3.49
C THR A 63 4.14 -2.27 3.33
N THR A 64 4.45 -1.41 2.36
CA THR A 64 3.77 -0.10 2.18
C THR A 64 2.79 -0.13 1.01
N LEU A 65 1.90 0.86 0.96
CA LEU A 65 0.96 1.03 -0.16
C LEU A 65 1.62 1.31 -1.52
N VAL A 66 2.86 1.79 -1.52
CA VAL A 66 3.62 1.97 -2.77
C VAL A 66 3.84 0.62 -3.44
N HIS A 67 4.07 -0.44 -2.65
CA HIS A 67 4.17 -1.81 -3.16
C HIS A 67 2.86 -2.30 -3.78
N LEU A 68 1.72 -1.95 -3.19
CA LEU A 68 0.41 -2.29 -3.77
C LEU A 68 0.24 -1.68 -5.16
N GLY A 69 0.68 -0.43 -5.36
CA GLY A 69 0.69 0.21 -6.68
C GLY A 69 1.57 -0.51 -7.71
N HIS A 70 2.80 -0.86 -7.31
CA HIS A 70 3.72 -1.66 -8.13
C HIS A 70 3.12 -3.04 -8.48
N ALA A 71 2.60 -3.77 -7.49
CA ALA A 71 2.01 -5.09 -7.70
C ALA A 71 0.78 -5.04 -8.63
N CYS A 72 -0.01 -3.97 -8.57
CA CYS A 72 -1.10 -3.74 -9.51
C CYS A 72 -0.59 -3.50 -10.94
N ALA A 73 0.41 -2.62 -11.11
CA ALA A 73 0.98 -2.32 -12.41
C ALA A 73 1.65 -3.56 -13.05
N GLU A 74 2.40 -4.32 -12.25
CA GLU A 74 3.00 -5.57 -12.68
C GLU A 74 1.94 -6.66 -12.99
N GLY A 75 0.88 -6.74 -12.18
CA GLY A 75 -0.24 -7.64 -12.43
C GLY A 75 -0.96 -7.33 -13.75
N VAL A 76 -1.07 -6.06 -14.13
CA VAL A 76 -1.61 -5.66 -15.45
C VAL A 76 -0.63 -6.04 -16.57
N ARG A 77 0.67 -5.78 -16.38
CA ARG A 77 1.72 -6.13 -17.36
C ARG A 77 1.76 -7.63 -17.66
N ASN A 78 1.54 -8.46 -16.64
CA ASN A 78 1.61 -9.91 -16.73
C ASN A 78 0.23 -10.58 -16.90
N GLU A 79 -0.83 -9.83 -17.23
CA GLU A 79 -2.22 -10.32 -17.38
C GLU A 79 -2.81 -11.02 -16.13
N HIS A 80 -2.17 -10.87 -14.97
CA HIS A 80 -2.57 -11.43 -13.67
C HIS A 80 -3.42 -10.46 -12.84
N PHE A 81 -4.14 -9.56 -13.50
CA PHE A 81 -4.96 -8.54 -12.82
C PHE A 81 -6.01 -9.14 -11.88
N ALA A 82 -6.49 -10.35 -12.19
CA ALA A 82 -7.43 -11.08 -11.33
C ALA A 82 -6.91 -11.22 -9.88
N ALA A 83 -5.62 -11.52 -9.68
CA ALA A 83 -5.05 -11.66 -8.35
C ALA A 83 -5.08 -10.34 -7.55
N ALA A 84 -4.85 -9.21 -8.23
CA ALA A 84 -4.96 -7.88 -7.62
C ALA A 84 -6.42 -7.55 -7.25
N VAL A 85 -7.38 -7.88 -8.11
CA VAL A 85 -8.82 -7.69 -7.84
C VAL A 85 -9.28 -8.53 -6.65
N PHE A 86 -8.81 -9.78 -6.54
CA PHE A 86 -9.11 -10.64 -5.39
C PHE A 86 -8.63 -10.04 -4.06
N PHE A 87 -7.46 -9.39 -4.05
CA PHE A 87 -6.91 -8.74 -2.86
C PHE A 87 -7.81 -7.64 -2.29
N PHE A 88 -8.51 -6.89 -3.15
CA PHE A 88 -9.47 -5.87 -2.71
C PHE A 88 -10.86 -6.44 -2.43
N SER A 89 -11.29 -7.43 -3.23
CA SER A 89 -12.65 -7.97 -3.15
C SER A 89 -12.83 -8.90 -1.95
N PHE A 90 -11.80 -9.63 -1.53
CA PHE A 90 -11.88 -10.56 -0.40
C PHE A 90 -12.13 -9.85 0.95
N PRO A 91 -11.41 -8.77 1.32
CA PRO A 91 -11.71 -8.00 2.53
C PRO A 91 -13.11 -7.40 2.51
N VAL A 92 -13.59 -6.89 1.37
CA VAL A 92 -14.95 -6.34 1.23
C VAL A 92 -16.00 -7.43 1.46
N PHE A 93 -15.80 -8.61 0.89
CA PHE A 93 -16.69 -9.75 1.10
C PHE A 93 -16.71 -10.22 2.56
N VAL A 94 -15.53 -10.33 3.19
CA VAL A 94 -15.42 -10.68 4.61
C VAL A 94 -16.05 -9.61 5.50
N ALA A 95 -15.86 -8.33 5.19
CA ALA A 95 -16.50 -7.22 5.90
C ALA A 95 -18.04 -7.29 5.77
N PHE A 96 -18.55 -7.62 4.59
CA PHE A 96 -19.98 -7.81 4.35
C PHE A 96 -20.55 -9.00 5.13
N LEU A 97 -19.89 -10.17 5.11
CA LEU A 97 -20.27 -11.33 5.92
C LEU A 97 -20.26 -11.01 7.41
N THR A 98 -19.25 -10.26 7.87
CA THR A 98 -19.14 -9.83 9.26
C THR A 98 -20.27 -8.89 9.63
N ALA A 99 -20.68 -7.98 8.75
CA ALA A 99 -21.82 -7.10 8.96
C ALA A 99 -23.17 -7.85 8.99
N LEU A 100 -23.28 -9.00 8.31
CA LEU A 100 -24.46 -9.87 8.40
C LEU A 100 -24.49 -10.66 9.72
N MET A 101 -23.34 -11.13 10.20
CA MET A 101 -23.24 -11.92 11.43
C MET A 101 -23.30 -11.03 12.69
N PHE A 102 -22.72 -9.84 12.63
CA PHE A 102 -22.63 -8.90 13.73
C PHE A 102 -23.34 -7.61 13.35
N LYS A 103 -24.35 -7.23 14.13
CA LYS A 103 -25.03 -5.93 13.97
C LYS A 103 -23.98 -4.82 14.00
N PRO A 104 -23.73 -4.12 12.89
CA PRO A 104 -22.71 -3.08 12.86
C PRO A 104 -23.12 -1.99 13.84
N ARG A 105 -22.23 -1.65 14.79
CA ARG A 105 -22.43 -0.47 15.62
C ARG A 105 -22.30 0.74 14.69
N GLY A 106 -23.43 1.36 14.38
CA GLY A 106 -23.46 2.61 13.64
C GLY A 106 -22.57 3.63 14.36
N GLN A 107 -21.52 4.07 13.68
CA GLN A 107 -20.78 5.25 14.11
C GLN A 107 -21.70 6.45 13.83
N LYS A 108 -22.02 7.20 14.90
CA LYS A 108 -22.57 8.55 14.76
C LYS A 108 -21.53 9.48 14.16
#